data_AF-F3KJC6-F1
#
_entry.id   AF-F3KJC6-F1
#
_cell.length_a   1.000
_cell.length_b   1.000
_cell.length_c   1.000
_cell.angle_alpha   90.00
_cell.angle_beta   90.00
_cell.angle_gamma   90.00
#
_symmetry.space_group_name_H-M   'P 1'
#
loop_
_entity.id
_entity.type
_entity.pdbx_description
1 polymer ?
#
loop_
_entity_poly.entity_id
_entity_poly.type
_entity_poly.pdbx_seq_one_letter_code
_entity_poly.pdbx_strand_id
1 'polypeptide(L)' 'MDDVHDILDTITDEQSRSILALLSKSELNIQQISDTLNIPLSTAYRKVKKLDDLKLIKKLK' A
#
# COMPACT_ATOMS: atom_id res chain seq x y z
N MET A 1 17.66 0.40 10.26
CA MET A 1 16.38 0.88 10.80
C MET A 1 15.61 -0.37 11.17
N ASP A 2 14.97 -0.41 12.33
CA ASP A 2 14.33 -1.61 12.85
C ASP A 2 13.05 -1.90 12.03
N ASP A 3 12.93 -3.10 11.43
CA ASP A 3 11.79 -3.49 10.58
C ASP A 3 10.45 -3.25 11.31
N VAL A 4 10.45 -3.36 12.64
CA VAL A 4 9.27 -3.09 13.48
C VAL A 4 8.83 -1.63 13.40
N HIS A 5 9.78 -0.67 13.42
CA HIS A 5 9.45 0.75 13.30
C HIS A 5 8.91 1.07 11.89
N ASP A 6 9.51 0.49 10.85
CA ASP A 6 9.04 0.69 9.48
C ASP A 6 7.63 0.12 9.24
N ILE A 7 7.29 -1.00 9.88
CA ILE A 7 5.94 -1.56 9.89
C ILE A 7 4.98 -0.63 10.64
N LEU A 8 5.33 -0.18 11.85
CA LEU A 8 4.51 0.72 12.66
C LEU A 8 4.21 2.04 11.93
N ASP A 9 5.22 2.66 11.33
CA ASP A 9 5.06 3.88 10.53
C ASP A 9 4.14 3.64 9.32
N THR A 10 4.23 2.46 8.71
CA THR A 10 3.42 2.12 7.54
C THR A 10 1.95 1.86 7.89
N ILE A 11 1.65 1.22 9.02
CA ILE A 11 0.27 0.99 9.47
C ILE A 11 -0.37 2.23 10.11
N THR A 12 0.44 3.18 10.60
CA THR A 12 -0.06 4.46 11.14
C THR A 12 -0.29 5.51 10.04
N ASP A 13 0.22 5.31 8.83
CA ASP A 13 -0.11 6.11 7.65
C ASP A 13 -1.50 5.78 7.08
N GLU A 14 -2.35 6.79 6.94
CA GLU A 14 -3.74 6.66 6.49
C GLU A 14 -3.89 6.13 5.07
N GLN A 15 -3.05 6.60 4.15
CA GLN A 15 -3.10 6.16 2.75
C GLN A 15 -2.65 4.70 2.62
N SER A 16 -1.61 4.29 3.35
CA SER A 16 -1.14 2.92 3.43
C SER A 16 -2.19 1.98 4.00
N ARG A 17 -2.91 2.40 5.07
CA ARG A 17 -4.06 1.64 5.60
C ARG A 17 -5.17 1.50 4.56
N SER A 18 -5.47 2.56 3.83
CA SER A 18 -6.51 2.54 2.80
C SER A 18 -6.15 1.58 1.66
N ILE A 19 -4.87 1.58 1.24
CA ILE A 19 -4.35 0.62 0.25
C ILE A 19 -4.46 -0.82 0.76
N LEU A 20 -4.06 -1.09 2.00
CA LEU A 20 -4.21 -2.41 2.63
C LEU A 20 -5.67 -2.86 2.67
N ALA A 21 -6.59 -1.97 3.04
CA ALA A 21 -8.02 -2.26 3.08
C ALA A 21 -8.61 -2.56 1.69
N LEU A 22 -8.12 -1.90 0.63
CA LEU A 22 -8.53 -2.19 -0.74
C LEU A 22 -8.00 -3.55 -1.22
N LEU A 23 -6.71 -3.80 -1.00
CA LEU A 23 -6.05 -5.04 -1.44
C LEU A 23 -6.52 -6.27 -0.66
N SER A 24 -7.02 -6.11 0.56
CA SER A 24 -7.63 -7.23 1.31
C SER A 24 -9.00 -7.67 0.78
N LYS A 25 -9.69 -6.81 0.03
CA LYS A 25 -11.03 -7.08 -0.53
C LYS A 25 -10.98 -7.58 -1.97
N SER A 26 -9.95 -7.20 -2.72
CA SER A 26 -9.85 -7.49 -4.15
C SER A 26 -8.42 -7.33 -4.64
N GLU A 27 -8.00 -8.15 -5.60
CA GLU A 27 -6.75 -7.93 -6.33
C GLU A 27 -6.92 -6.73 -7.27
N LEU A 28 -6.24 -5.63 -6.93
CA LEU A 28 -6.22 -4.40 -7.72
C LEU A 28 -4.81 -4.14 -8.26
N ASN A 29 -4.73 -3.54 -9.44
CA ASN A 29 -3.48 -3.00 -9.96
C ASN A 29 -3.25 -1.56 -9.45
N ILE A 30 -2.04 -1.04 -9.68
CA ILE A 30 -1.62 0.27 -9.15
C ILE A 30 -2.47 1.42 -9.72
N GLN A 31 -2.90 1.33 -10.99
CA GLN A 31 -3.75 2.34 -11.60
C GLN A 31 -5.12 2.40 -10.91
N GLN A 32 -5.74 1.24 -10.67
CA GLN A 32 -7.02 1.15 -9.97
C GLN A 32 -6.93 1.69 -8.54
N ILE A 33 -5.82 1.45 -7.83
CA ILE A 33 -5.58 2.02 -6.50
C ILE A 33 -5.47 3.54 -6.57
N SER A 34 -4.71 4.05 -7.55
CA SER A 34 -4.54 5.49 -7.80
C SER A 34 -5.89 6.18 -8.00
N ASP A 35 -6.72 5.60 -8.88
CA ASP A 35 -8.03 6.14 -9.23
C ASP A 35 -9.01 6.05 -8.05
N THR A 36 -9.03 4.92 -7.33
CA THR A 36 -9.94 4.69 -6.21
C THR A 36 -9.66 5.61 -5.02
N LEU A 37 -8.37 5.82 -4.71
CA LEU A 37 -7.95 6.66 -3.58
C LEU A 37 -7.74 8.13 -3.98
N ASN A 38 -7.89 8.45 -5.27
CA ASN A 38 -7.61 9.77 -5.83
C ASN A 38 -6.22 10.31 -5.41
N ILE A 39 -5.21 9.44 -5.49
CA ILE A 39 -3.80 9.78 -5.22
C ILE A 39 -2.99 9.72 -6.51
N PRO A 40 -1.86 10.45 -6.62
CA PRO A 40 -0.98 10.34 -7.78
C PRO A 40 -0.47 8.90 -7.96
N LEU A 41 -0.33 8.46 -9.22
CA LEU A 41 0.14 7.12 -9.55
C LEU A 41 1.53 6.81 -8.94
N SER A 42 2.41 7.80 -8.90
CA SER A 42 3.72 7.71 -8.26
C SER A 42 3.63 7.48 -6.75
N THR A 43 2.61 8.06 -6.09
CA THR A 43 2.34 7.87 -4.66
C THR A 43 1.76 6.49 -4.40
N ALA A 44 0.81 6.05 -5.22
CA ALA A 44 0.27 4.69 -5.17
C ALA A 44 1.39 3.65 -5.32
N TYR A 45 2.23 3.81 -6.35
CA TYR A 45 3.38 2.92 -6.58
C TYR A 45 4.33 2.88 -5.38
N ARG A 46 4.76 4.04 -4.86
CA ARG A 46 5.70 4.11 -3.73
C ARG A 46 5.15 3.40 -2.49
N LYS A 47 3.86 3.62 -2.18
CA LYS A 47 3.23 3.02 -1.00
C LYS A 47 3.02 1.53 -1.15
N VAL A 48 2.52 1.08 -2.31
CA VAL A 48 2.34 -0.34 -2.61
C VAL A 48 3.68 -1.08 -2.57
N LYS A 49 4.73 -0.50 -3.16
CA LYS A 49 6.08 -1.07 -3.08
C LYS A 49 6.57 -1.19 -1.64
N LYS A 50 6.39 -0.14 -0.81
CA LYS A 50 6.75 -0.21 0.61
C LYS A 50 6.01 -1.33 1.34
N LEU A 51 4.72 -1.52 1.05
CA LEU A 51 3.92 -2.60 1.62
C LEU A 51 4.39 -3.99 1.18
N ASP A 52 4.82 -4.14 -0.09
CA ASP A 52 5.36 -5.40 -0.63
C ASP A 52 6.74 -5.72 -0.05
N ASP A 53 7.63 -4.71 0.04
CA ASP A 53 8.95 -4.84 0.65
C ASP A 53 8.86 -5.30 2.11
N LEU A 54 7.84 -4.82 2.85
CA LEU A 54 7.51 -5.23 4.23
C LEU A 54 6.67 -6.52 4.31
N LYS A 55 6.36 -7.16 3.17
CA LYS A 55 5.55 -8.39 3.06
C LYS A 55 4.15 -8.28 3.68
N LEU A 56 3.60 -7.07 3.71
CA LEU A 56 2.27 -6.78 4.26
C LEU A 56 1.14 -7.05 3.26
N ILE A 57 1.47 -7.25 1.98
CA ILE A 57 0.53 -7.61 0.91
C ILE A 57 1.04 -8.84 0.15
N LYS A 58 0.12 -9.59 -0.47
CA LYS A 58 0.45 -10.67 -1.41
C LYS A 58 0.14 -10.15 -2.81
N LYS A 59 1.19 -10.02 -3.64
CA LYS A 59 1.23 -9.69 -5.08
C LYS A 59 -0.02 -9.05 -5.72
N LEU A 60 0.21 -7.91 -6.37
CA LEU A 60 -0.77 -7.25 -7.23
C LEU A 60 -1.10 -8.09 -8.48
N LYS A 61 -2.28 -7.83 -9.05
CA LYS A 61 -2.75 -8.37 -10.34
C LYS A 61 -2.01 -7.79 -11.54
#